data_AF-A0A5N8ULM4-F1
#
_entry.id   AF-A0A5N8ULM4-F1
#
_cell.length_a   1.000
_cell.length_b   1.000
_cell.length_c   1.000
_cell.angle_alpha   90.00
_cell.angle_beta   90.00
_cell.angle_gamma   90.00
#
_symmetry.space_group_name_H-M   'P 1'
#
loop_
_entity.id
_entity.type
_entity.pdbx_description
1 polymer ?
#
loop_
_entity_poly.entity_id
_entity_poly.type
_entity_poly.pdbx_seq_one_letter_code
_entity_poly.pdbx_strand_id
1 'polypeptide(L)'
;MSVTIVVLWFGCLTAFLSSKHQGLLAKPLMKCFSISVFVVCLMASIWLLTYIYNPIASALMVLAFTMFIWLSLVLQLGHVKAKLVPLSCFNLIFWVAVVQLGGQHVA
;
A
#
# COMPACT_ATOMS: atom_id res chain seq x y z
N MET A 1 7.41 6.43 -10.37
CA MET A 1 6.37 5.37 -10.27
C MET A 1 6.70 4.36 -9.17
N SER A 2 7.79 3.60 -9.28
CA SER A 2 8.12 2.50 -8.35
C SER A 2 8.34 2.96 -6.90
N VAL A 3 9.05 4.07 -6.69
CA VAL A 3 9.26 4.68 -5.36
C VAL A 3 7.94 5.06 -4.70
N THR A 4 7.01 5.62 -5.47
CA THR A 4 5.68 6.03 -4.98
C THR A 4 4.88 4.83 -4.47
N ILE A 5 4.94 3.70 -5.18
CA ILE A 5 4.26 2.47 -4.75
C ILE A 5 4.89 1.85 -3.53
N VAL A 6 6.22 1.88 -3.40
CA VAL A 6 6.89 1.38 -2.19
C VAL A 6 6.47 2.22 -0.98
N VAL A 7 6.46 3.56 -1.10
CA VAL A 7 6.02 4.47 -0.03
C VAL A 7 4.55 4.25 0.32
N LEU A 8 3.68 4.17 -0.68
CA LEU A 8 2.26 3.92 -0.49
C LEU A 8 2.01 2.55 0.16
N TRP A 9 2.76 1.53 -0.25
CA TRP A 9 2.67 0.19 0.29
C TRP A 9 3.09 0.14 1.76
N PHE A 10 4.18 0.82 2.15
CA PHE A 10 4.57 0.96 3.56
C PHE A 10 3.48 1.65 4.40
N GLY A 11 2.86 2.70 3.85
CA GLY A 11 1.72 3.36 4.47
C GLY A 11 0.51 2.43 4.64
N CYS A 12 0.14 1.68 3.59
CA CYS A 12 -0.97 0.73 3.64
C CYS A 12 -0.70 -0.42 4.62
N LEU A 13 0.54 -0.92 4.67
CA LEU A 13 0.92 -2.03 5.52
C LEU A 13 0.91 -1.65 6.99
N THR A 14 1.41 -0.46 7.33
CA THR A 14 1.31 0.06 8.69
C THR A 14 -0.16 0.20 9.11
N ALA A 15 -1.00 0.84 8.29
CA ALA A 15 -2.45 0.96 8.51
C ALA A 15 -3.14 -0.41 8.72
N PHE A 16 -2.74 -1.41 7.93
CA PHE A 16 -3.28 -2.75 8.01
C PHE A 16 -2.85 -3.49 9.31
N LEU A 17 -1.58 -3.37 9.72
CA LEU A 17 -1.06 -3.94 10.96
C LEU A 17 -1.70 -3.34 12.23
N SER A 18 -2.29 -2.15 12.14
CA SER A 18 -3.00 -1.52 13.24
C SER A 18 -4.46 -1.99 13.39
N SER A 19 -4.99 -2.70 12.39
CA SER A 19 -6.35 -3.23 12.45
C SER A 19 -6.43 -4.43 13.42
N LYS A 20 -7.29 -4.30 14.45
CA LYS A 20 -7.53 -5.30 15.51
C LYS A 20 -8.02 -6.67 15.02
N HIS A 21 -8.32 -6.82 13.73
CA HIS A 21 -8.85 -8.07 13.15
C HIS A 21 -7.79 -9.17 13.00
N GLN A 22 -6.53 -8.86 13.32
CA GLN A 22 -5.40 -9.77 13.24
C GLN A 22 -4.95 -10.17 14.64
N GLY A 23 -5.33 -11.38 15.08
CA GLY A 23 -4.66 -12.08 16.19
C GLY A 23 -3.23 -12.52 15.84
N LEU A 24 -2.47 -11.64 15.18
CA LEU A 24 -1.21 -11.91 14.49
C LEU A 24 -0.04 -11.08 15.05
N LEU A 25 -0.35 -10.12 15.94
CA LEU A 25 0.60 -9.38 16.77
C LEU A 25 0.09 -9.37 18.22
N ALA A 26 0.93 -9.82 19.16
CA ALA A 26 0.60 -9.87 20.59
C ALA A 26 0.38 -8.48 21.23
N LYS A 27 0.79 -7.41 20.55
CA LYS A 27 0.49 -6.01 20.88
C LYS A 27 0.08 -5.26 19.62
N PRO A 28 -1.16 -4.74 19.52
CA PRO A 28 -1.56 -3.91 18.38
C PRO A 28 -0.72 -2.63 18.36
N LEU A 29 -0.17 -2.29 17.20
CA LEU A 29 0.45 -0.99 16.97
C LEU A 29 -0.58 0.13 17.21
N MET A 30 -0.15 1.16 17.92
CA MET A 30 -0.98 2.28 18.36
C MET A 30 -1.67 2.94 17.15
N LYS A 31 -3.00 2.83 17.07
CA LYS A 31 -3.83 3.28 15.93
C LYS A 31 -3.53 4.69 15.46
N CYS A 32 -3.29 5.62 16.40
CA CYS A 32 -2.95 7.00 16.04
C CYS A 32 -1.64 7.11 15.25
N PHE A 33 -0.60 6.36 15.65
CA PHE A 33 0.69 6.40 14.97
C PHE A 33 0.58 5.84 13.55
N SER A 34 -0.14 4.74 13.41
CA SER A 34 -0.33 4.10 12.12
C SER A 34 -1.15 4.93 11.13
N ILE A 35 -2.21 5.60 11.59
CA ILE A 35 -3.04 6.46 10.74
C ILE A 35 -2.24 7.70 10.32
N SER A 36 -1.45 8.28 11.24
CA SER A 36 -0.58 9.41 10.92
C SER A 36 0.45 9.06 9.84
N VAL A 37 1.14 7.92 9.98
CA VAL A 37 2.10 7.43 8.98
C VAL A 37 1.43 7.20 7.62
N PHE A 38 0.21 6.65 7.62
CA PHE A 38 -0.56 6.44 6.40
C PHE A 38 -0.90 7.74 5.68
N VAL A 39 -1.40 8.76 6.40
CA VAL A 39 -1.75 10.07 5.83
C VAL A 39 -0.50 10.75 5.26
N VAL A 40 0.63 10.69 5.98
CA VAL A 40 1.90 11.27 5.48
C VAL A 40 2.37 10.55 4.21
N CYS A 41 2.30 9.22 4.17
CA CYS A 41 2.65 8.45 2.96
C CYS A 41 1.72 8.73 1.78
N LEU A 42 0.44 8.98 2.03
CA LEU A 42 -0.56 9.38 1.03
C LEU A 42 -0.20 10.74 0.43
N MET A 43 0.04 11.74 1.27
CA MET A 43 0.40 13.09 0.84
C MET A 43 1.72 13.09 0.07
N ALA A 44 2.73 12.35 0.55
CA ALA A 44 4.00 12.20 -0.15
C ALA A 44 3.85 11.51 -1.52
N SER A 45 2.98 10.50 -1.61
CA SER A 45 2.70 9.79 -2.86
C SER A 45 1.99 10.67 -3.88
N ILE A 46 0.99 11.45 -3.45
CA ILE A 46 0.30 12.42 -4.31
C ILE A 46 1.28 13.48 -4.82
N TRP A 47 2.13 14.00 -3.93
CA TRP A 47 3.16 14.98 -4.30
C TRP A 47 4.12 14.43 -5.37
N LEU A 48 4.60 13.19 -5.20
CA LEU A 48 5.47 12.54 -6.19
C LEU A 48 4.79 12.34 -7.55
N LEU A 49 3.50 12.00 -7.57
CA LEU A 49 2.77 11.76 -8.82
C LEU A 49 2.35 13.05 -9.53
N THR A 50 2.20 14.15 -8.78
CA THR A 50 1.83 15.47 -9.33
C THR A 50 2.90 16.03 -10.28
N TYR A 51 4.14 15.53 -10.19
CA TYR A 51 5.20 15.88 -11.14
C TYR A 51 4.96 15.33 -12.56
N ILE A 52 4.15 14.28 -12.69
CA ILE A 52 3.92 13.55 -13.95
C ILE A 52 2.48 13.73 -14.45
N TYR A 53 1.52 13.79 -13.53
CA TYR A 53 0.10 13.89 -13.84
C TYR A 53 -0.56 15.10 -13.16
N ASN A 54 -1.70 15.54 -13.70
CA ASN A 54 -2.55 16.56 -13.08
C ASN A 54 -2.88 16.18 -11.61
N PRO A 55 -3.00 17.12 -10.64
CA PRO A 55 -3.16 16.79 -9.23
C PRO A 55 -4.40 15.94 -8.95
N ILE A 56 -5.48 16.18 -9.71
CA ILE A 56 -6.74 15.42 -9.62
C ILE A 56 -6.52 13.96 -10.06
N ALA A 57 -5.84 13.75 -11.18
CA ALA A 57 -5.50 12.42 -11.67
C ALA A 57 -4.57 11.69 -10.70
N SER A 58 -3.58 12.40 -10.15
CA SER A 58 -2.65 11.89 -9.15
C SER A 58 -3.36 11.41 -7.88
N ALA A 59 -4.29 12.19 -7.34
CA ALA A 59 -5.07 11.82 -6.17
C ALA A 59 -5.94 10.58 -6.42
N LEU A 60 -6.61 10.50 -7.58
CA LEU A 60 -7.43 9.35 -7.97
C LEU A 60 -6.57 8.09 -8.16
N MET A 61 -5.40 8.21 -8.78
CA MET A 61 -4.49 7.09 -8.97
C MET A 61 -3.99 6.53 -7.63
N VAL A 62 -3.57 7.41 -6.72
CA VAL A 62 -3.10 7.01 -5.39
C VAL A 62 -4.23 6.36 -4.58
N LEU A 63 -5.45 6.89 -4.64
CA LEU A 63 -6.63 6.28 -4.01
C LEU A 63 -6.93 4.89 -4.58
N ALA A 64 -6.91 4.73 -5.90
CA ALA A 64 -7.16 3.44 -6.56
C ALA A 64 -6.11 2.40 -6.15
N PHE A 65 -4.82 2.76 -6.18
CA PHE A 65 -3.74 1.87 -5.74
C PHE A 65 -3.89 1.48 -4.26
N THR A 66 -4.26 2.42 -3.40
CA THR A 66 -4.52 2.16 -1.98
C THR A 66 -5.60 1.09 -1.81
N MET A 67 -6.73 1.22 -2.53
CA MET A 67 -7.84 0.27 -2.46
C MET A 67 -7.46 -1.10 -3.00
N PHE A 68 -6.72 -1.17 -4.13
CA PHE A 68 -6.28 -2.45 -4.67
C PHE A 68 -5.26 -3.16 -3.76
N ILE A 69 -4.30 -2.44 -3.18
CA ILE A 69 -3.34 -3.00 -2.21
C ILE A 69 -4.09 -3.58 -1.01
N TRP A 70 -5.08 -2.85 -0.48
CA TRP A 70 -5.92 -3.35 0.60
C TRP A 70 -6.75 -4.58 0.21
N LEU A 71 -7.37 -4.57 -0.96
CA LEU A 71 -8.12 -5.71 -1.45
C LEU A 71 -7.22 -6.94 -1.57
N SER A 72 -6.02 -6.81 -2.15
CA SER A 72 -5.04 -7.90 -2.25
C SER A 72 -4.62 -8.42 -0.87
N LEU A 73 -4.37 -7.53 0.10
CA LEU A 73 -4.02 -7.93 1.47
C LEU A 73 -5.15 -8.71 2.16
N VAL A 74 -6.40 -8.24 2.04
CA VAL A 74 -7.57 -8.91 2.62
C VAL A 74 -7.79 -10.27 1.97
N LEU A 75 -7.67 -10.36 0.65
CA LEU A 75 -7.90 -11.59 -0.11
C LEU A 75 -6.83 -12.64 0.22
N GLN A 76 -5.57 -12.24 0.33
CA GLN A 76 -4.48 -13.13 0.76
C GLN A 76 -4.63 -13.57 2.22
N LEU A 77 -5.09 -12.68 3.12
CA LEU A 77 -5.32 -13.04 4.53
C LEU A 77 -6.48 -14.03 4.69
N GLY A 78 -7.54 -13.88 3.90
CA GLY A 78 -8.72 -14.76 3.95
C GLY A 78 -8.43 -16.16 3.39
N HIS A 79 -7.56 -16.26 2.39
CA HIS A 79 -7.30 -17.51 1.69
C HIS A 79 -6.07 -18.28 2.19
N VAL A 80 -5.08 -17.57 2.74
CA VAL A 80 -3.82 -18.15 3.18
C VAL A 80 -3.61 -17.79 4.65
N LYS A 81 -3.86 -18.73 5.57
CA LYS A 81 -3.52 -18.61 7.00
C LYS A 81 -1.99 -18.63 7.24
N ALA A 82 -1.21 -18.01 6.37
CA ALA A 82 0.25 -17.94 6.47
C ALA A 82 0.67 -16.75 7.34
N LYS A 83 1.90 -16.83 7.89
CA LYS A 83 2.53 -15.74 8.64
C LYS A 83 2.54 -14.47 7.78
N LEU A 84 2.24 -13.31 8.40
CA LEU A 84 2.13 -12.02 7.70
C LEU A 84 3.39 -11.61 6.94
N VAL A 85 4.56 -11.97 7.46
CA VAL A 85 5.86 -11.51 6.97
C VAL A 85 6.15 -12.01 5.55
N PRO A 86 6.10 -13.33 5.24
CA PRO A 86 6.31 -13.79 3.87
C PRO A 86 5.21 -13.33 2.90
N LEU A 87 3.97 -13.21 3.39
CA LEU A 87 2.82 -12.81 2.58
C LEU A 87 2.90 -11.34 2.15
N SER A 88 3.31 -10.47 3.08
CA SER A 88 3.62 -9.06 2.83
C SER A 88 4.73 -8.91 1.78
N CYS A 89 5.84 -9.64 1.93
CA CYS A 89 6.96 -9.56 0.98
C CYS A 89 6.54 -9.96 -0.46
N PHE A 90 5.71 -11.00 -0.58
CA PHE A 90 5.19 -11.43 -1.89
C PHE A 90 4.27 -10.36 -2.52
N ASN A 91 3.43 -9.72 -1.71
CA ASN A 91 2.55 -8.63 -2.16
C ASN A 91 3.34 -7.40 -2.65
N LEU A 92 4.46 -7.07 -2.00
CA LEU A 92 5.36 -6.00 -2.45
C LEU A 92 5.96 -6.31 -3.81
N ILE A 93 6.52 -7.51 -3.99
CA ILE A 93 7.14 -7.94 -5.25
C ILE A 93 6.10 -7.92 -6.38
N PHE A 94 4.89 -8.41 -6.11
CA PHE A 94 3.78 -8.38 -7.06
C PHE A 94 3.45 -6.94 -7.50
N TRP A 95 3.31 -6.01 -6.56
CA TRP A 95 3.00 -4.60 -6.89
C TRP A 95 4.12 -3.88 -7.63
N VAL A 96 5.37 -4.16 -7.28
CA VAL A 96 6.52 -3.64 -8.03
C VAL A 96 6.49 -4.17 -9.47
N ALA A 97 6.24 -5.47 -9.68
CA ALA A 97 6.12 -6.05 -11.01
C ALA A 97 4.95 -5.45 -11.81
N VAL A 98 3.78 -5.28 -11.19
CA VAL A 98 2.60 -4.67 -11.82
C VAL A 98 2.89 -3.25 -12.29
N VAL A 99 3.57 -2.43 -11.49
CA VAL A 99 3.87 -1.06 -11.94
C VAL A 99 4.96 -1.00 -13.00
N GLN A 100 5.91 -1.94 -13.01
CA GLN A 100 6.91 -2.02 -14.08
C GLN A 100 6.23 -2.41 -15.40
N LEU A 101 5.31 -3.37 -15.37
CA LEU A 101 4.51 -3.76 -16.55
C LEU A 101 3.58 -2.63 -17.00
N GLY A 102 2.91 -1.95 -16.08
CA GLY A 102 2.04 -0.81 -16.40
C GLY A 102 2.82 0.42 -16.89
N GLY A 103 4.01 0.67 -16.34
CA GLY A 103 4.88 1.79 -16.72
C GLY A 103 5.56 1.61 -18.08
N GLN A 104 5.85 0.37 -18.47
CA GLN A 104 6.40 0.05 -19.80
C GLN A 104 5.39 0.23 -20.94
N HIS A 105 4.09 0.19 -20.65
CA HIS A 105 3.04 0.29 -21.69
C HIS A 105 2.55 1.72 -21.96
N VAL A 106 3.11 2.71 -21.26
CA VAL A 106 2.78 4.13 -21.40
C VAL A 106 3.98 4.99 -21.84
N ALA A 107 5.07 4.36 -22.28
CA ALA A 107 6.26 4.99 -22.85
C ALA A 107 6.29 4.80 -24.38
#